data_AF-A0A534J518-F1
#
_entry.id   AF-A0A534J518-F1
#
_cell.length_a   1.000
_cell.length_b   1.000
_cell.length_c   1.000
_cell.angle_alpha   90.00
_cell.angle_beta   90.00
_cell.angle_gamma   90.00
#
_symmetry.space_group_name_H-M   'P 1'
#
loop_
_entity.id
_entity.type
_entity.pdbx_description
1 polymer ?
#
loop_
_entity_poly.entity_id
_entity_poly.type
_entity_poly.pdbx_seq_one_letter_code
_entity_poly.pdbx_strand_id
1 'polypeptide(L)' 'MTHGTLSAEERKLMGIDEGLVRVSVGLEDADELIEDFDHALKGGKK' A
#
# COMPACT_ATOMS: atom_id res chain seq x y z
N MET A 1 -0.65 -11.45 -3.17
CA MET A 1 -0.58 -10.80 -1.84
C MET A 1 -0.53 -11.86 -0.75
N THR A 2 0.18 -11.60 0.35
CA THR A 2 0.51 -12.60 1.41
C THR A 2 -0.71 -13.22 2.11
N HIS A 3 -1.90 -12.64 1.93
CA HIS A 3 -3.17 -13.07 2.53
C HIS A 3 -4.17 -13.57 1.47
N GLY A 4 -3.69 -14.00 0.30
CA GLY A 4 -4.54 -14.37 -0.84
C GLY A 4 -5.39 -15.62 -0.65
N THR A 5 -5.09 -16.45 0.36
CA THR A 5 -5.85 -17.66 0.69
C THR A 5 -7.00 -17.42 1.67
N LEU A 6 -7.06 -16.24 2.30
CA LEU A 6 -8.14 -15.86 3.20
C LEU A 6 -9.35 -15.38 2.40
N SER A 7 -10.55 -15.64 2.90
CA SER A 7 -11.78 -15.03 2.39
C SER A 7 -11.78 -13.50 2.61
N ALA A 8 -12.68 -12.79 1.93
CA ALA A 8 -12.84 -11.35 2.13
C ALA A 8 -13.25 -11.01 3.58
N GLU A 9 -14.09 -11.84 4.20
CA GLU A 9 -14.56 -11.65 5.57
C GLU A 9 -13.44 -11.84 6.59
N GLU A 10 -12.60 -12.86 6.42
CA GLU A 10 -11.42 -13.09 7.28
C GLU A 10 -10.41 -11.94 7.16
N ARG A 11 -10.13 -11.45 5.94
CA ARG A 11 -9.26 -10.28 5.74
C ARG A 11 -9.81 -9.03 6.43
N LYS A 12 -11.11 -8.77 6.30
CA LYS A 12 -11.77 -7.63 6.94
C LYS A 12 -11.71 -7.71 8.46
N LEU A 13 -11.91 -8.90 9.05
CA LEU A 13 -11.80 -9.10 10.50
C LEU A 13 -10.39 -8.80 11.03
N MET A 14 -9.36 -9.00 10.19
CA MET A 14 -7.96 -8.69 10.50
C MET A 14 -7.57 -7.23 10.21
N GLY A 15 -8.50 -6.38 9.76
CA GLY A 15 -8.21 -4.99 9.38
C GLY A 15 -7.48 -4.86 8.04
N ILE A 16 -7.56 -5.87 7.17
CA ILE A 16 -6.98 -5.85 5.82
C ILE A 16 -8.08 -5.47 4.83
N ASP A 17 -8.27 -4.17 4.63
CA ASP A 17 -9.21 -3.63 3.66
C ASP A 17 -8.72 -3.82 2.21
N GLU A 18 -9.65 -3.84 1.24
CA GLU A 18 -9.32 -4.07 -0.18
C GLU A 18 -8.38 -3.00 -0.77
N GLY A 19 -8.42 -1.78 -0.24
CA GLY A 19 -7.54 -0.67 -0.64
C GLY A 19 -6.23 -0.58 0.13
N LEU A 20 -5.94 -1.52 1.04
CA LEU A 20 -4.74 -1.44 1.88
C LEU A 20 -3.46 -1.65 1.05
N VAL A 21 -2.67 -0.59 0.90
CA VAL A 21 -1.33 -0.64 0.34
C VAL A 21 -0.32 -0.72 1.48
N ARG A 22 0.49 -1.78 1.50
CA ARG A 22 1.57 -1.96 2.48
C ARG A 22 2.92 -1.75 1.79
N VAL A 23 3.70 -0.80 2.29
CA VAL A 23 5.03 -0.45 1.78
C VAL A 23 6.09 -0.86 2.80
N SER A 24 7.24 -1.36 2.33
CA SER A 24 8.45 -1.52 3.13
C SER A 24 9.41 -0.40 2.75
N VAL A 25 9.77 0.47 3.70
CA VAL A 25 10.72 1.56 3.48
C VAL A 25 12.14 1.04 3.70
N GLY A 26 13.06 1.36 2.80
CA GLY A 26 14.48 1.01 2.91
C GLY A 26 15.29 2.09 3.62
N LEU A 27 16.50 2.35 3.11
CA LEU A 27 17.45 3.34 3.64
C LEU A 27 17.73 4.47 2.63
N GLU A 28 16.82 4.68 1.68
CA GLU A 28 16.87 5.75 0.70
C GLU A 28 16.71 7.13 1.34
N ASP A 29 16.97 8.18 0.56
CA ASP A 29 16.71 9.54 1.00
C ASP A 29 15.21 9.77 1.22
N ALA A 30 14.86 10.42 2.33
CA ALA A 30 13.48 10.60 2.72
C ALA A 30 12.73 11.57 1.79
N ASP A 31 13.40 12.60 1.28
CA ASP A 31 12.77 13.60 0.41
C ASP A 31 12.50 13.00 -0.98
N GLU A 32 13.44 12.20 -1.50
CA GLU A 32 13.23 11.45 -2.76
C GLU A 32 12.05 10.48 -2.65
N LEU A 33 11.95 9.73 -1.55
CA LEU A 33 10.82 8.83 -1.30
C LEU A 33 9.48 9.59 -1.26
N ILE A 34 9.44 10.75 -0.60
CA ILE A 34 8.24 11.57 -0.51
C ILE A 34 7.83 12.10 -1.90
N GLU A 35 8.79 12.60 -2.69
CA GLU A 35 8.53 13.07 -4.06
C GLU A 35 7.98 11.96 -4.96
N ASP A 36 8.53 10.74 -4.86
CA ASP A 36 8.06 9.57 -5.61
C ASP A 36 6.61 9.20 -5.24
N PHE A 37 6.28 9.17 -3.96
CA PHE A 37 4.90 8.90 -3.52
C PHE A 37 3.93 9.99 -3.97
N ASP A 38 4.34 11.27 -3.89
CA ASP A 38 3.51 12.39 -4.34
C ASP A 38 3.24 12.32 -5.85
N HIS A 39 4.26 12.00 -6.65
CA HIS A 39 4.11 11.77 -8.09
C HIS A 39 3.14 10.61 -8.36
N ALA A 40 3.35 9.45 -7.72
CA ALA A 40 2.54 8.26 -7.95
C ALA A 40 1.07 8.48 -7.59
N LEU A 41 0.79 9.18 -6.48
CA LEU A 41 -0.57 9.47 -6.04
C LEU A 41 -1.29 10.50 -6.92
N LYS A 42 -0.56 11.47 -7.49
CA LYS A 42 -1.12 12.45 -8.44
C LYS A 42 -1.33 11.87 -9.84
N GLY A 43 -0.49 10.92 -10.25
CA GLY A 43 -0.56 10.26 -11.56
C GLY A 43 -1.61 9.15 -11.66
N GLY A 44 -2.13 8.66 -10.54
CA GLY A 44 -3.18 7.64 -10.50
C GLY A 44 -4.49 8.16 -11.10
N LYS A 45 -4.78 7.81 -12.36
CA LYS A 45 -6.11 8.02 -12.94
C LYS A 45 -7.14 7.26 -12.09
N LYS A 46 -8.21 7.96 -11.69
CA LYS A 46 -9.41 7.35 -11.10
C LYS A 46 -10.04 6.32 -12.04
#